data_AF-A0A9X8MU34-F1
#
_entry.id   AF-A0A9X8MU34-F1
#
_cell.length_a   1.000
_cell.length_b   1.000
_cell.length_c   1.000
_cell.angle_alpha   90.00
_cell.angle_beta   90.00
_cell.angle_gamma   90.00
#
_symmetry.space_group_name_H-M   'P 1'
#
loop_
_entity.id
_entity.type
_entity.pdbx_description
1 polymer ?
#
loop_
_entity_poly.entity_id
_entity_poly.type
_entity_poly.pdbx_seq_one_letter_code
_entity_poly.pdbx_strand_id
1 'polypeptide(L)'
;MREALGHYRGPFAQGADHLWADAIREHLTTQATDAALRLAHQAEHTDASSQQQDAVLTLLEHLGALHPDHERLTQHAIRLYQAAGRHDAARHTYTRLERHLADLGLEPDPATRALVTPRAHSRQMG
;
A
#
# COMPACT_ATOMS: atom_id res chain seq x y z
N MET A 1 30.42 4.15 -14.28
CA MET A 1 29.30 4.10 -13.32
C MET A 1 27.94 4.39 -14.00
N ARG A 2 27.72 3.92 -15.23
CA ARG A 2 26.43 3.98 -15.94
C ARG A 2 26.06 2.68 -16.67
N GLU A 3 26.94 1.68 -16.64
CA GLU A 3 26.79 0.40 -17.36
C GLU A 3 26.05 -0.68 -16.53
N ALA A 4 26.07 -0.58 -15.20
CA ALA A 4 25.56 -1.63 -14.30
C ALA A 4 24.02 -1.74 -14.27
N LEU A 5 23.29 -0.73 -14.73
CA LEU A 5 21.81 -0.72 -14.71
C LEU A 5 21.18 -1.43 -15.91
N GLY A 6 21.97 -1.83 -16.91
CA GLY A 6 21.49 -2.53 -18.12
C GLY A 6 21.24 -4.04 -17.94
N HIS A 7 21.66 -4.62 -16.82
CA HIS A 7 21.55 -6.07 -16.57
C HIS A 7 20.31 -6.48 -15.78
N TYR A 8 19.44 -5.55 -15.37
CA TYR A 8 18.21 -5.87 -14.66
C TYR A 8 17.10 -6.22 -15.67
N ARG A 9 17.10 -7.47 -16.15
CA ARG A 9 16.17 -7.98 -17.18
C ARG A 9 15.19 -9.06 -16.68
N GLY A 10 14.93 -9.14 -15.38
CA GLY A 10 13.93 -10.05 -14.84
C GLY A 10 13.93 -10.12 -13.32
N PRO A 11 13.00 -10.90 -12.72
CA PRO A 11 13.03 -11.21 -11.29
C PRO A 11 14.41 -11.77 -10.93
N PHE A 12 15.05 -11.18 -9.92
CA PHE A 12 16.32 -11.68 -9.42
C PHE A 12 16.13 -13.10 -8.89
N ALA A 13 16.91 -14.05 -9.40
CA ALA A 13 16.92 -15.47 -9.03
C ALA A 13 15.61 -16.25 -9.34
N GLN A 14 15.21 -16.29 -10.62
CA GLN A 14 14.26 -17.30 -11.08
C GLN A 14 14.97 -18.68 -11.15
N GLY A 15 14.76 -19.54 -10.15
CA GLY A 15 15.09 -20.97 -10.26
C GLY A 15 16.22 -21.54 -9.37
N ALA A 16 16.59 -20.88 -8.27
CA ALA A 16 17.53 -21.47 -7.31
C ALA A 16 16.95 -21.43 -5.89
N ASP A 17 16.62 -22.60 -5.34
CA ASP A 17 16.19 -22.83 -3.95
C ASP A 17 17.33 -22.48 -2.98
N HIS A 18 17.48 -21.19 -2.73
CA HIS A 18 18.59 -20.66 -1.96
C HIS A 18 18.02 -19.75 -0.88
N LEU A 19 17.93 -20.29 0.34
CA LEU A 19 17.51 -19.61 1.57
C LEU A 19 18.20 -18.25 1.81
N TRP A 20 19.40 -18.04 1.25
CA TRP A 20 20.11 -16.75 1.31
C TRP A 20 19.51 -15.68 0.38
N ALA A 21 18.97 -16.07 -0.78
CA ALA A 21 18.27 -15.18 -1.70
C ALA A 21 16.88 -14.82 -1.15
N ASP A 22 16.22 -15.75 -0.46
CA ASP A 22 14.96 -15.48 0.26
C ASP A 22 15.15 -14.45 1.36
N ALA A 23 16.18 -14.60 2.20
CA ALA A 23 16.49 -13.65 3.26
C ALA A 23 16.79 -12.24 2.74
N ILE A 24 17.51 -12.12 1.61
CA ILE A 24 17.80 -10.82 1.00
C ILE A 24 16.53 -10.21 0.39
N ARG A 25 15.69 -11.01 -0.29
CA ARG A 25 14.41 -10.53 -0.84
C ARG A 25 13.49 -10.03 0.26
N GLU A 26 13.33 -10.80 1.34
CA GLU A 26 12.51 -10.42 2.49
C GLU A 26 13.02 -9.13 3.15
N HIS A 27 14.34 -9.01 3.32
CA HIS A 27 14.94 -7.80 3.88
C HIS A 27 14.67 -6.56 3.03
N LEU A 28 14.86 -6.66 1.71
CA LEU A 28 14.61 -5.55 0.78
C LEU A 28 13.13 -5.18 0.72
N THR A 29 12.24 -6.18 0.72
CA THR A 29 10.78 -5.98 0.80
C THR A 29 10.39 -5.24 2.07
N THR A 30 10.92 -5.64 3.22
CA THR A 30 10.68 -4.98 4.50
C THR A 30 11.13 -3.52 4.43
N GLN A 31 12.34 -3.26 3.92
CA GLN A 31 12.87 -1.90 3.80
C GLN A 31 12.03 -1.02 2.86
N ALA A 32 11.61 -1.58 1.72
CA ALA A 32 10.76 -0.89 0.75
C ALA A 32 9.39 -0.54 1.34
N THR A 33 8.77 -1.50 2.03
CA THR A 33 7.49 -1.32 2.72
C THR A 33 7.61 -0.24 3.80
N ASP A 34 8.62 -0.31 4.65
CA ASP A 34 8.87 0.70 5.70
C ASP A 34 9.09 2.10 5.11
N ALA A 35 9.84 2.21 4.01
CA ALA A 35 10.06 3.47 3.34
C ALA A 35 8.76 4.04 2.76
N ALA A 36 7.93 3.19 2.13
CA ALA A 36 6.65 3.59 1.58
C ALA A 36 5.67 4.04 2.69
N LEU A 37 5.63 3.34 3.82
CA LEU A 37 4.81 3.72 4.97
C LEU A 37 5.23 5.08 5.54
N ARG A 38 6.53 5.36 5.63
CA ARG A 38 7.03 6.69 6.05
C ARG A 38 6.62 7.79 5.07
N LEU A 39 6.77 7.56 3.77
CA LEU A 39 6.37 8.52 2.73
C LEU A 39 4.86 8.77 2.75
N ALA A 40 4.06 7.72 2.92
CA ALA A 40 2.61 7.82 3.03
C ALA A 40 2.17 8.62 4.25
N HIS A 41 2.72 8.30 5.41
CA HIS A 41 2.47 9.06 6.63
C HIS A 41 2.82 10.55 6.45
N GLN A 42 3.96 10.85 5.82
CA GLN A 42 4.37 12.22 5.57
C GLN A 42 3.43 12.94 4.57
N ALA A 43 2.97 12.25 3.53
CA ALA A 43 2.02 12.79 2.55
C ALA A 43 0.60 12.99 3.12
N GLU A 44 0.22 12.25 4.17
CA GLU A 44 -1.05 12.43 4.88
C GLU A 44 -1.03 13.65 5.82
N HIS A 45 0.13 14.00 6.39
CA HIS A 45 0.24 15.03 7.45
C HIS A 45 0.88 16.34 6.99
N THR A 46 1.40 16.38 5.76
CA THR A 46 2.00 17.58 5.16
C THR A 46 1.11 18.05 4.00
N ASP A 47 1.14 19.35 3.69
CA ASP A 47 0.60 19.90 2.43
C ASP A 47 1.44 19.44 1.22
N ALA A 48 1.43 18.13 0.98
CA ALA A 48 2.06 17.52 -0.17
C ALA A 48 1.33 17.97 -1.44
N SER A 49 2.10 18.28 -2.48
CA SER A 49 1.52 18.56 -3.80
C SER A 49 0.76 17.34 -4.32
N SER A 50 -0.26 17.56 -5.17
CA SER A 50 -1.02 16.47 -5.78
C SER A 50 -0.11 15.48 -6.54
N GLN A 51 0.96 15.98 -7.16
CA GLN A 51 1.97 15.13 -7.83
C GLN A 51 2.71 14.22 -6.83
N GLN A 52 3.06 14.72 -5.65
CA GLN A 52 3.71 13.91 -4.62
C GLN A 52 2.73 12.87 -4.06
N GLN A 53 1.47 13.24 -3.85
CA GLN A 53 0.42 12.31 -3.41
C GLN A 53 0.20 11.19 -4.43
N ASP A 54 0.13 11.51 -5.72
CA ASP A 54 -0.02 10.53 -6.80
C ASP A 54 1.20 9.59 -6.90
N ALA A 55 2.43 10.09 -6.69
CA ALA A 55 3.63 9.27 -6.68
C ALA A 55 3.63 8.28 -5.49
N VAL A 56 3.21 8.73 -4.31
CA VAL A 56 3.07 7.87 -3.13
C VAL A 56 1.96 6.85 -3.32
N LEU A 57 0.81 7.23 -3.88
CA LEU A 57 -0.27 6.30 -4.22
C LEU A 57 0.21 5.21 -5.17
N THR A 58 0.93 5.57 -6.23
CA THR A 58 1.49 4.61 -7.19
C THR A 58 2.43 3.62 -6.50
N LEU A 59 3.27 4.09 -5.56
CA LEU A 59 4.15 3.23 -4.77
C LEU A 59 3.37 2.26 -3.87
N LEU A 60 2.34 2.76 -3.18
CA LEU A 60 1.50 1.93 -2.31
C LEU A 60 0.69 0.89 -3.10
N GLU A 61 0.18 1.24 -4.28
CA GLU A 61 -0.51 0.30 -5.16
C GLU A 61 0.42 -0.80 -5.65
N HIS A 62 1.64 -0.44 -6.04
CA HIS A 62 2.64 -1.41 -6.49
C HIS A 62 3.01 -2.38 -5.37
N LEU A 63 3.34 -1.87 -4.18
CA LEU A 63 3.69 -2.71 -3.03
C LEU A 63 2.48 -3.53 -2.54
N GLY A 64 1.27 -2.97 -2.56
CA GLY A 64 0.06 -3.71 -2.20
C GLY A 64 -0.36 -4.77 -3.22
N ALA A 65 0.14 -4.71 -4.46
CA ALA A 65 -0.02 -5.80 -5.42
C ALA A 65 0.96 -6.95 -5.17
N LEU A 66 2.16 -6.64 -4.66
CA LEU A 66 3.17 -7.63 -4.27
C LEU A 66 2.85 -8.26 -2.91
N HIS A 67 2.26 -7.48 -2.01
CA HIS A 67 1.96 -7.83 -0.63
C HIS A 67 0.49 -7.50 -0.31
N PRO A 68 -0.45 -8.26 -0.88
CA PRO A 68 -1.89 -7.99 -0.77
C PRO A 68 -2.46 -8.18 0.64
N ASP A 69 -1.73 -8.85 1.53
CA ASP A 69 -2.04 -9.05 2.94
C ASP A 69 -1.54 -7.92 3.86
N HIS A 70 -0.70 -7.00 3.36
CA HIS A 70 -0.16 -5.89 4.14
C HIS A 70 -1.18 -4.76 4.29
N GLU A 71 -2.14 -4.94 5.20
CA GLU A 71 -3.24 -4.01 5.44
C GLU A 71 -2.81 -2.55 5.66
N ARG A 72 -1.65 -2.32 6.28
CA ARG A 72 -1.13 -0.96 6.51
C ARG A 72 -0.92 -0.19 5.20
N LEU A 73 -0.44 -0.84 4.14
CA LEU A 73 -0.28 -0.22 2.82
C LEU A 73 -1.65 0.18 2.26
N THR A 74 -2.64 -0.71 2.39
CA THR A 74 -4.02 -0.45 1.97
C THR A 74 -4.65 0.69 2.77
N GLN A 75 -4.47 0.74 4.08
CA GLN A 75 -4.99 1.81 4.94
C GLN A 75 -4.47 3.19 4.52
N HIS A 76 -3.16 3.30 4.26
CA HIS A 76 -2.56 4.55 3.79
C HIS A 76 -3.05 4.95 2.39
N ALA A 77 -3.17 3.99 1.48
CA ALA A 77 -3.72 4.26 0.15
C ALA A 77 -5.18 4.77 0.24
N ILE A 78 -6.01 4.14 1.07
CA ILE A 78 -7.39 4.54 1.32
C ILE A 78 -7.46 5.98 1.86
N ARG A 79 -6.62 6.34 2.84
CA ARG A 79 -6.57 7.70 3.40
C ARG A 79 -6.16 8.73 2.36
N LEU A 80 -5.13 8.44 1.56
CA LEU A 80 -4.68 9.34 0.50
C LEU A 80 -5.71 9.50 -0.62
N TYR A 81 -6.39 8.43 -1.05
CA TYR A 81 -7.49 8.55 -2.00
C TYR A 81 -8.64 9.40 -1.46
N GLN A 82 -9.01 9.23 -0.19
CA GLN A 82 -10.04 10.06 0.43
C GLN A 82 -9.63 11.53 0.52
N ALA A 83 -8.37 11.82 0.90
CA ALA A 83 -7.83 13.17 0.94
C ALA A 83 -7.83 13.83 -0.45
N ALA A 84 -7.62 13.05 -1.51
CA ALA A 84 -7.70 13.50 -2.91
C ALA A 84 -9.14 13.54 -3.47
N GLY A 85 -10.17 13.27 -2.66
CA GLY A 85 -11.57 13.20 -3.10
C GLY A 85 -11.93 12.00 -3.99
N ARG A 86 -11.01 11.03 -4.15
CA ARG A 86 -11.17 9.83 -4.98
C ARG A 86 -11.82 8.69 -4.18
N HIS A 87 -13.04 8.91 -3.69
CA HIS A 87 -13.74 7.95 -2.83
C HIS A 87 -14.01 6.59 -3.49
N ASP A 88 -14.27 6.57 -4.81
CA ASP A 88 -14.46 5.31 -5.56
C ASP A 88 -13.18 4.46 -5.59
N ALA A 89 -12.02 5.10 -5.77
CA ALA A 89 -10.73 4.43 -5.73
C ALA A 89 -10.47 3.85 -4.33
N ALA A 90 -10.73 4.63 -3.27
CA ALA A 90 -10.62 4.15 -1.89
C ALA A 90 -11.48 2.89 -1.63
N ARG A 91 -12.73 2.89 -2.10
CA ARG A 91 -13.64 1.74 -1.95
C ARG A 91 -13.17 0.54 -2.77
N HIS A 92 -12.68 0.77 -3.98
CA HIS A 92 -12.12 -0.28 -4.82
C HIS A 92 -10.90 -0.95 -4.17
N THR A 93 -9.97 -0.15 -3.62
CA THR A 93 -8.80 -0.67 -2.90
C THR A 93 -9.20 -1.53 -1.70
N TYR A 94 -10.17 -1.09 -0.89
CA TYR A 94 -10.69 -1.89 0.22
C TYR A 94 -11.32 -3.21 -0.26
N THR A 95 -12.16 -3.16 -1.29
CA THR A 95 -12.84 -4.36 -1.83
C THR A 95 -11.85 -5.41 -2.33
N ARG A 96 -10.72 -4.95 -2.90
CA ARG A 96 -9.64 -5.86 -3.35
C ARG A 96 -8.96 -6.55 -2.17
N LEU A 97 -8.64 -5.81 -1.11
CA LEU A 97 -8.08 -6.37 0.13
C LEU A 97 -9.06 -7.35 0.78
N GLU A 98 -10.32 -6.96 0.94
CA GLU A 98 -11.35 -7.78 1.58
C GLU A 98 -11.54 -9.12 0.85
N ARG A 99 -11.59 -9.10 -0.49
CA ARG A 99 -11.65 -10.34 -1.27
C ARG A 99 -10.43 -11.21 -1.05
N HIS A 100 -9.24 -10.62 -1.08
CA HIS A 100 -7.99 -11.37 -0.90
C HIS A 100 -7.92 -12.03 0.49
N LEU A 101 -8.26 -11.30 1.55
CA LEU A 101 -8.29 -11.84 2.91
C LEU A 101 -9.37 -12.92 3.06
N ALA A 102 -10.55 -12.72 2.46
CA ALA A 102 -11.61 -13.72 2.47
C ALA A 102 -11.19 -15.03 1.78
N ASP A 103 -10.44 -14.96 0.69
CA ASP A 103 -9.86 -16.14 0.02
C ASP A 103 -8.89 -16.91 0.93
N LEU A 104 -8.28 -16.23 1.91
CA LEU A 104 -7.41 -16.82 2.94
C LEU A 104 -8.19 -17.22 4.22
N GLY A 105 -9.50 -17.01 4.27
CA GLY A 105 -10.32 -17.23 5.47
C GLY A 105 -10.09 -16.20 6.58
N LEU A 106 -9.56 -15.03 6.23
CA LEU A 106 -9.28 -13.90 7.14
C LEU A 106 -10.28 -12.77 6.90
N GLU A 107 -10.45 -11.91 7.91
CA GLU A 107 -11.22 -10.67 7.79
C GLU A 107 -10.28 -9.45 7.88
N PRO A 108 -10.59 -8.31 7.23
CA PRO A 108 -9.82 -7.09 7.39
C PRO A 108 -9.83 -6.59 8.84
N ASP A 109 -8.69 -6.05 9.28
CA ASP A 109 -8.55 -5.43 10.60
C ASP A 109 -9.67 -4.38 10.84
N PRO A 110 -10.27 -4.35 12.04
CA PRO A 110 -11.20 -3.30 12.45
C PRO A 110 -10.75 -1.87 12.08
N ALA A 111 -9.45 -1.57 12.17
CA ALA A 111 -8.89 -0.27 11.77
C ALA A 111 -9.06 -0.01 10.28
N THR A 112 -8.88 -1.01 9.42
CA THR A 112 -9.07 -0.92 7.98
C THR A 112 -10.54 -0.74 7.63
N ARG A 113 -11.43 -1.51 8.27
CA ARG A 113 -12.89 -1.42 8.08
C ARG A 113 -13.44 -0.06 8.47
N ALA A 114 -12.91 0.54 9.54
CA ALA A 114 -13.29 1.87 10.00
C ALA A 114 -13.01 2.98 8.97
N LEU A 115 -12.06 2.79 8.04
CA LEU A 115 -11.73 3.79 7.02
C LEU A 115 -12.79 3.91 5.92
N VAL A 116 -13.53 2.82 5.64
CA VAL A 116 -14.56 2.79 4.58
C VAL A 116 -15.98 2.80 5.13
N THR A 117 -16.12 2.62 6.45
CA THR A 117 -17.40 2.76 7.12
C THR A 117 -17.79 4.24 7.07
N PRO A 118 -18.94 4.61 6.47
CA PRO A 118 -19.41 5.99 6.49
C PRO A 118 -19.49 6.44 7.94
N ARG A 119 -18.74 7.47 8.33
CA ARG A 119 -18.97 8.11 9.63
C ARG A 119 -20.40 8.60 9.60
N ALA A 120 -21.26 8.01 10.42
CA ALA A 120 -22.61 8.52 10.63
C ALA A 120 -22.45 9.99 11.04
N HIS A 121 -22.83 10.90 10.15
CA HIS A 121 -22.77 12.33 10.40
C HIS A 121 -23.73 12.58 11.57
N SER A 122 -23.20 12.64 12.79
CA SER A 122 -23.90 13.23 13.92
C SER A 122 -24.04 14.71 13.58
N ARG A 123 -25.14 15.03 12.92
CA ARG A 123 -25.60 16.36 12.59
C ARG A 123 -25.73 17.10 13.93
N GLN A 124 -24.70 17.84 14.31
CA GLN A 124 -24.77 18.79 15.41
C GLN A 124 -25.68 19.93 14.96
N MET A 125 -26.98 19.72 15.12
CA MET A 125 -27.97 20.79 15.24
C MET A 125 -27.85 21.30 16.67
N GLY A 126 -27.43 22.56 16.83
CA GLY A 126 -27.32 23.26 18.10
C GLY A 126 -26.80 24.66 17.88
#